data_AF-A0A945CYY7-F1
#
_entry.id   AF-A0A945CYY7-F1
#
_cell.length_a   1.000
_cell.length_b   1.000
_cell.length_c   1.000
_cell.angle_alpha   90.00
_cell.angle_beta   90.00
_cell.angle_gamma   90.00
#
_symmetry.space_group_name_H-M   'P 1'
#
loop_
_entity.id
_entity.type
_entity.pdbx_description
1 polymer ?
#
loop_
_entity_poly.entity_id
_entity_poly.type
_entity_poly.pdbx_seq_one_letter_code
_entity_poly.pdbx_strand_id
1 'polypeptide(L)'
;MQFFGFRINPSDVVSKAEESKKSFIAKVEQDGAVEISPALGGSYGTYVDLEGSAKNEANVINKYRSMSMQPECDSAIDDVVNEAIVLDENENAVDVNTDKLEQPDSIKTAITEEFKVIMKLLDFNNEGYDIFRRWYVDGRLYFH
;
A
#
# COMPACT_ATOMS: atom_id res chain seq x y z
N MET A 1 0.81 -24.01 -32.01
CA MET A 1 -0.37 -24.89 -32.08
C MET A 1 -1.61 -24.05 -31.74
N GLN A 2 -2.70 -24.23 -32.48
CA GLN A 2 -3.93 -23.44 -32.35
C GLN A 2 -4.92 -24.19 -31.47
N PHE A 3 -5.30 -23.61 -30.33
CA PHE A 3 -6.36 -24.12 -29.44
C PHE A 3 -7.37 -22.99 -29.22
N PHE A 4 -8.65 -23.25 -29.50
CA PHE A 4 -9.80 -22.37 -29.25
C PHE A 4 -9.57 -20.86 -29.45
N GLY A 5 -9.25 -20.45 -30.68
CA GLY A 5 -9.39 -19.05 -31.10
C GLY A 5 -8.36 -18.04 -30.58
N PHE A 6 -7.45 -18.40 -29.68
CA PHE A 6 -6.40 -17.49 -29.17
C PHE A 6 -4.99 -17.95 -29.59
N ARG A 7 -4.18 -17.00 -30.10
CA ARG A 7 -2.76 -17.22 -30.43
C ARG A 7 -1.89 -16.88 -29.22
N ILE A 8 -1.22 -17.89 -28.67
CA ILE A 8 -0.18 -17.70 -27.65
C ILE A 8 1.13 -17.44 -28.39
N ASN A 9 1.38 -16.17 -28.70
CA ASN A 9 2.68 -15.49 -28.83
C ASN A 9 2.48 -14.11 -29.45
N PRO A 10 2.86 -13.01 -28.79
CA PRO A 10 3.22 -11.79 -29.47
C PRO A 10 4.75 -11.77 -29.62
N SER A 11 5.26 -12.26 -30.74
CA SER A 11 6.59 -11.84 -31.19
C SER A 11 6.39 -10.92 -32.39
N ASP A 12 7.01 -9.75 -32.29
CA ASP A 12 7.42 -8.89 -33.39
C ASP A 12 6.44 -7.78 -33.80
N VAL A 13 6.10 -6.92 -32.83
CA VAL A 13 6.12 -5.46 -33.07
C VAL A 13 7.39 -4.89 -32.45
N VAL A 14 8.47 -5.21 -33.14
CA VAL A 14 9.76 -4.53 -33.25
C VAL A 14 9.77 -3.07 -32.77
N SER A 15 10.47 -2.87 -31.65
CA SER A 15 11.42 -1.79 -31.36
C SER A 15 11.05 -0.33 -31.70
N LYS A 16 10.71 0.43 -30.65
CA LYS A 16 11.31 1.75 -30.38
C LYS A 16 11.71 1.73 -28.90
N ALA A 17 12.97 1.42 -28.62
CA ALA A 17 13.98 2.45 -28.37
C ALA A 17 13.77 3.21 -27.05
N GLU A 18 13.79 2.48 -25.93
CA GLU A 18 14.52 2.92 -24.73
C GLU A 18 15.23 1.70 -24.14
N GLU A 19 16.38 1.38 -24.73
CA GLU A 19 17.50 0.83 -23.99
C GLU A 19 17.87 1.81 -22.86
N SER A 20 17.05 1.88 -21.80
CA SER A 20 17.54 2.39 -20.53
C SER A 20 18.54 1.34 -20.04
N LYS A 21 19.81 1.69 -20.25
CA LYS A 21 21.02 0.99 -19.80
C LYS A 21 20.69 0.01 -18.68
N LYS A 22 20.82 -1.30 -18.95
CA LYS A 22 20.74 -2.32 -17.90
C LYS A 22 21.84 -2.03 -16.87
N SER A 23 21.47 -1.29 -15.84
CA SER A 23 22.26 -1.13 -14.63
C SER A 23 22.36 -2.50 -13.97
N PHE A 24 23.58 -2.93 -13.69
CA PHE A 24 23.89 -4.12 -12.89
C PHE A 24 23.63 -3.91 -11.39
N ILE A 25 23.14 -2.71 -11.02
CA ILE A 25 22.68 -2.39 -9.67
C ILE A 25 21.24 -2.89 -9.57
N ALA A 26 20.96 -3.70 -8.54
CA ALA A 26 19.60 -4.11 -8.20
C ALA A 26 18.67 -2.89 -8.11
N LYS A 27 17.41 -3.06 -8.52
CA LYS A 27 16.44 -1.96 -8.46
C LYS A 27 16.31 -1.57 -7.00
N VAL A 28 16.46 -0.29 -6.66
CA VAL A 28 16.18 0.12 -5.29
C VAL A 28 14.67 0.10 -5.15
N GLU A 29 14.11 -0.98 -4.60
CA GLU A 29 12.74 -0.99 -4.13
C GLU A 29 12.64 0.07 -3.01
N GLN A 30 11.96 1.17 -3.30
CA GLN A 30 11.91 2.36 -2.44
C GLN A 30 10.92 2.22 -1.27
N ASP A 31 10.16 1.13 -1.22
CA ASP A 31 9.08 0.98 -0.24
C ASP A 31 8.91 -0.48 0.21
N GLY A 32 9.10 -0.71 1.52
CA GLY A 32 8.65 -1.85 2.34
C GLY A 32 9.10 -3.28 1.97
N ALA A 33 9.41 -3.55 0.72
CA ALA A 33 9.69 -4.86 0.20
C ALA A 33 11.18 -5.19 0.35
N VAL A 34 11.47 -6.30 1.04
CA VAL A 34 12.82 -6.85 1.08
C VAL A 34 13.10 -7.55 -0.25
N GLU A 35 14.07 -7.06 -1.01
CA GLU A 35 14.51 -7.74 -2.23
C GLU A 35 15.23 -9.05 -1.88
N ILE A 36 14.59 -10.18 -2.19
CA ILE A 36 15.27 -11.47 -2.26
C ILE A 36 15.98 -11.51 -3.61
N SER A 37 17.25 -11.13 -3.65
CA SER A 37 18.06 -11.17 -4.88
C SER A 37 18.08 -12.59 -5.49
N PRO A 38 17.56 -12.81 -6.71
CA PRO A 38 17.56 -14.12 -7.37
C PRO A 38 18.85 -14.38 -8.15
N ALA A 39 19.95 -13.71 -7.81
CA ALA A 39 21.14 -13.62 -8.66
C ALA A 39 22.04 -14.87 -8.70
N LEU A 40 21.68 -15.99 -8.04
CA LEU A 40 22.38 -17.26 -8.24
C LEU A 40 21.37 -18.40 -8.40
N GLY A 41 21.04 -18.70 -9.66
CA GLY A 41 20.31 -19.92 -10.03
C GLY A 41 21.07 -21.16 -9.57
N GLY A 42 20.54 -21.84 -8.55
CA GLY A 42 21.08 -23.09 -8.04
C GLY A 42 20.21 -23.66 -6.93
N SER A 43 19.63 -24.83 -7.19
CA SER A 43 18.98 -25.72 -6.24
C SER A 43 19.72 -25.78 -4.88
N TYR A 44 18.95 -25.75 -3.77
CA TYR A 44 19.32 -25.84 -2.34
C TYR A 44 19.61 -24.53 -1.60
N GLY A 45 18.64 -24.14 -0.75
CA GLY A 45 18.90 -23.41 0.49
C GLY A 45 18.92 -21.89 0.40
N THR A 46 17.83 -21.26 -0.05
CA THR A 46 17.62 -19.84 0.25
C THR A 46 17.26 -19.74 1.74
N TYR A 47 18.23 -19.36 2.55
CA TYR A 47 17.99 -18.82 3.89
C TYR A 47 17.18 -17.54 3.68
N VAL A 48 15.85 -17.64 3.71
CA VAL A 48 15.04 -16.48 4.03
C VAL A 48 15.27 -16.27 5.53
N ASP A 49 16.12 -15.32 5.88
CA ASP A 49 16.28 -14.87 7.27
C ASP A 49 15.03 -14.10 7.70
N LEU A 50 13.92 -14.83 7.81
CA LEU A 50 12.69 -14.36 8.45
C LEU A 50 12.94 -14.10 9.93
N GLU A 51 13.88 -14.82 10.55
CA GLU A 51 14.05 -14.80 11.99
C GLU A 51 14.77 -13.54 12.48
N GLY A 52 15.78 -13.04 11.77
CA GLY A 52 16.46 -11.77 12.08
C GLY A 52 15.65 -10.54 11.68
N SER A 53 15.09 -10.52 10.47
CA SER A 53 14.36 -9.37 9.94
C SER A 53 12.98 -9.19 10.60
N ALA A 54 12.19 -10.27 10.77
CA ALA A 54 10.86 -10.16 11.36
C ALA A 54 10.90 -9.90 12.87
N LYS A 55 11.92 -10.41 13.58
CA LYS A 55 12.12 -10.07 15.01
C LYS A 55 12.48 -8.59 15.17
N ASN A 56 13.29 -8.03 14.27
CA ASN A 56 13.64 -6.61 14.35
C ASN A 56 12.41 -5.71 14.13
N GLU A 57 11.60 -5.99 13.11
CA GLU A 57 10.39 -5.20 12.83
C GLU A 57 9.35 -5.31 13.96
N ALA A 58 9.11 -6.51 14.50
CA ALA A 58 8.23 -6.69 15.64
C ALA A 58 8.69 -5.90 16.87
N ASN A 59 10.01 -5.85 17.13
CA ASN A 59 10.59 -5.05 18.21
C ASN A 59 10.39 -3.55 17.97
N VAL A 60 10.50 -3.09 16.73
CA VAL A 60 10.29 -1.69 16.36
C VAL A 60 8.84 -1.27 16.59
N ILE A 61 7.86 -2.09 16.21
CA ILE A 61 6.44 -1.82 16.44
C ILE A 61 6.13 -1.77 17.94
N ASN A 62 6.65 -2.73 18.71
CA ASN A 62 6.49 -2.72 20.17
C ASN A 62 7.10 -1.47 20.81
N LYS A 63 8.22 -0.98 20.26
CA LYS A 63 8.84 0.27 20.70
C LYS A 63 7.96 1.48 20.36
N TYR A 64 7.39 1.57 19.16
CA TYR A 64 6.47 2.66 18.79
C TYR A 64 5.23 2.69 19.69
N ARG A 65 4.61 1.54 19.93
CA ARG A 65 3.47 1.44 20.87
C ARG A 65 3.84 1.80 22.30
N SER A 66 5.07 1.49 22.73
CA SER A 66 5.54 1.88 24.07
C SER A 66 5.76 3.39 24.18
N MET A 67 6.26 4.02 23.12
CA MET A 67 6.46 5.47 23.07
C MET A 67 5.13 6.23 22.95
N SER A 68 4.15 5.69 22.22
CA SER A 68 2.82 6.32 22.11
C SER A 68 2.02 6.31 23.42
N MET A 69 2.38 5.47 24.40
CA MET A 69 1.77 5.49 25.73
C MET A 69 2.25 6.65 26.62
N GLN A 70 3.32 7.35 26.23
CA GLN A 70 3.79 8.50 26.98
C GLN A 70 2.84 9.70 26.75
N PRO A 71 2.37 10.41 27.81
CA PRO A 71 1.32 11.43 27.68
C PRO A 71 1.63 12.56 26.68
N GLU A 72 2.89 13.01 26.61
CA GLU A 72 3.28 14.05 25.67
C GLU A 72 3.25 13.56 24.21
N CYS A 73 3.61 12.29 23.99
CA CYS A 73 3.55 11.67 22.67
C CYS A 73 2.11 11.34 22.28
N ASP A 74 1.28 10.88 23.20
CA ASP A 74 -0.14 10.58 22.93
C ASP A 74 -0.90 11.84 22.52
N SER A 75 -0.70 12.95 23.25
CA SER A 75 -1.29 14.24 22.89
C SER A 75 -0.81 14.73 21.51
N ALA A 76 0.49 14.58 21.21
CA ALA A 76 1.01 14.99 19.90
C ALA A 76 0.50 14.10 18.76
N ILE A 77 0.28 12.81 19.01
CA ILE A 77 -0.33 11.89 18.04
C ILE A 77 -1.79 12.30 17.82
N ASP A 78 -2.55 12.56 18.89
CA ASP A 78 -3.94 12.99 18.81
C ASP A 78 -4.09 14.27 17.98
N ASP A 79 -3.23 15.26 18.20
CA ASP A 79 -3.21 16.49 17.39
C ASP A 79 -3.00 16.19 15.89
N VAL A 80 -2.04 15.32 15.55
CA VAL A 80 -1.79 14.92 14.15
C VAL A 80 -2.98 14.19 13.54
N VAL A 81 -3.63 13.29 14.29
CA VAL A 81 -4.78 12.52 13.79
C VAL A 81 -5.98 13.44 13.57
N ASN A 82 -6.26 14.36 14.50
CA ASN A 82 -7.36 15.31 14.39
C ASN A 82 -7.16 16.33 13.25
N GLU A 83 -5.91 16.72 12.96
CA GLU A 83 -5.60 17.55 11.79
C GLU A 83 -5.72 16.77 10.47
N ALA A 84 -5.44 15.47 10.48
CA ALA A 84 -5.45 14.64 9.28
C ALA A 84 -6.86 14.17 8.88
N ILE A 85 -7.69 13.79 9.86
CA ILE A 85 -9.03 13.27 9.64
C ILE A 85 -10.01 14.02 10.52
N VAL A 86 -10.92 14.75 9.87
CA VAL A 86 -12.05 15.39 10.53
C VAL A 86 -13.29 14.55 10.25
N LEU A 87 -13.88 14.01 11.32
CA LEU A 87 -15.14 13.27 11.26
C LEU A 87 -16.27 14.23 11.64
N ASP A 88 -17.28 14.35 10.78
CA ASP A 88 -18.53 15.06 11.07
C ASP A 88 -19.70 14.07 10.93
N GLU A 89 -20.79 14.30 11.66
CA GLU A 89 -21.99 13.45 11.61
C GLU A 89 -22.74 13.58 10.28
N ASN A 90 -22.57 14.72 9.58
CA ASN A 90 -23.35 15.05 8.39
C ASN A 90 -22.57 14.89 7.07
N GLU A 91 -21.23 14.78 7.14
CA GLU A 91 -20.37 14.74 5.96
C GLU A 91 -19.46 13.50 5.98
N ASN A 92 -19.08 13.01 4.80
CA ASN A 92 -18.11 11.91 4.69
C ASN A 92 -16.70 12.48 4.90
N ALA A 93 -15.90 11.81 5.73
CA ALA A 93 -14.55 12.27 6.04
C ALA A 93 -13.59 12.29 4.83
N VAL A 94 -13.79 11.40 3.86
CA VAL A 94 -12.95 11.29 2.66
C VAL A 94 -13.85 11.02 1.45
N ASP A 95 -13.56 11.68 0.33
CA ASP A 95 -14.22 11.42 -0.96
C ASP A 95 -13.18 11.31 -2.09
N VAL A 96 -13.54 10.60 -3.16
CA VAL A 96 -12.66 10.37 -4.31
C VAL A 96 -12.86 11.45 -5.38
N ASN A 97 -11.80 12.20 -5.68
CA ASN A 97 -11.83 13.18 -6.78
C ASN A 97 -11.43 12.51 -8.10
N THR A 98 -12.33 12.53 -9.10
CA THR A 98 -12.10 11.96 -10.44
C THR A 98 -12.01 13.02 -11.55
N ASP A 99 -11.74 14.28 -11.21
CA ASP A 99 -11.80 15.42 -12.14
C ASP A 99 -10.76 15.32 -13.25
N LYS A 100 -9.56 14.82 -12.93
CA LYS A 100 -8.44 14.66 -13.88
C LYS A 100 -8.50 13.36 -14.70
N LEU A 101 -9.56 12.56 -14.54
CA LEU A 101 -9.70 11.29 -15.24
C LEU A 101 -10.42 11.49 -16.58
N GLU A 102 -9.75 11.21 -17.69
CA GLU A 102 -10.33 11.23 -19.03
C GLU A 102 -11.12 9.93 -19.32
N GLN A 103 -12.23 9.74 -18.61
CA GLN A 103 -13.13 8.60 -18.77
C GLN A 103 -14.60 9.08 -18.85
N PRO A 104 -15.50 8.28 -19.46
CA PRO A 104 -16.93 8.58 -19.44
C PRO A 104 -17.48 8.73 -18.02
N ASP A 105 -18.46 9.61 -17.84
CA ASP A 105 -19.07 9.89 -16.53
C ASP A 105 -19.65 8.64 -15.87
N SER A 106 -20.15 7.68 -16.67
CA SER A 106 -20.62 6.39 -16.16
C SER A 106 -19.55 5.64 -15.34
N ILE A 107 -18.29 5.66 -15.80
CA ILE A 107 -17.18 5.00 -15.10
C ILE A 107 -16.80 5.80 -13.84
N LYS A 108 -16.81 7.14 -13.91
CA LYS A 108 -16.51 8.00 -12.76
C LYS A 108 -17.54 7.81 -11.64
N THR A 109 -18.82 7.74 -12.01
CA THR A 109 -19.90 7.47 -11.05
C THR A 109 -19.74 6.09 -10.42
N ALA A 110 -19.46 5.06 -11.23
CA ALA A 110 -19.22 3.71 -10.71
C ALA A 110 -18.05 3.68 -9.71
N ILE A 111 -16.92 4.35 -10.02
CA ILE A 111 -15.78 4.46 -9.08
C ILE A 111 -16.21 5.12 -7.76
N THR A 112 -17.00 6.20 -7.84
CA THR A 112 -17.47 6.94 -6.66
C THR A 112 -18.42 6.10 -5.81
N GLU A 113 -19.29 5.30 -6.44
CA GLU A 113 -20.20 4.39 -5.76
C GLU A 113 -19.44 3.25 -5.06
N GLU A 114 -18.50 2.60 -5.75
CA GLU A 114 -17.66 1.55 -5.16
C GLU A 114 -16.79 2.08 -4.01
N PHE A 115 -16.26 3.31 -4.13
CA PHE A 115 -15.52 3.93 -3.04
C PHE A 115 -16.39 4.11 -1.78
N LYS A 116 -17.65 4.52 -1.94
CA LYS A 116 -18.61 4.62 -0.82
C LYS A 116 -18.90 3.25 -0.20
N VAL A 117 -18.93 2.18 -0.98
CA VAL A 117 -19.07 0.81 -0.45
C VAL A 117 -17.85 0.45 0.40
N ILE A 118 -16.64 0.75 -0.06
CA ILE A 118 -15.41 0.50 0.71
C ILE A 118 -15.42 1.28 2.02
N MET A 119 -15.79 2.57 2.00
CA MET A 119 -15.90 3.39 3.22
C MET A 119 -16.92 2.82 4.22
N LYS A 120 -18.02 2.24 3.74
CA LYS A 120 -19.00 1.54 4.58
C LYS A 120 -18.46 0.23 5.14
N LEU A 121 -17.68 -0.53 4.37
CA LEU A 121 -17.08 -1.79 4.85
C LEU A 121 -16.04 -1.56 5.94
N LEU A 122 -15.27 -0.47 5.84
CA LEU A 122 -14.32 -0.06 6.87
C LEU A 122 -14.99 0.64 8.07
N ASP A 123 -16.29 0.96 7.99
CA ASP A 123 -16.99 1.86 8.91
C ASP A 123 -16.21 3.15 9.21
N PHE A 124 -15.66 3.76 8.16
CA PHE A 124 -14.64 4.79 8.29
C PHE A 124 -15.14 6.07 8.97
N ASN A 125 -16.44 6.37 8.90
CA ASN A 125 -17.00 7.55 9.56
C ASN A 125 -16.99 7.42 11.10
N ASN A 126 -16.98 6.20 11.64
CA ASN A 126 -16.92 5.96 13.07
C ASN A 126 -15.50 5.57 13.52
N GLU A 127 -14.86 4.66 12.79
CA GLU A 127 -13.57 4.06 13.15
C GLU A 127 -12.37 4.74 12.48
N GLY A 128 -12.58 5.75 11.62
CA GLY A 128 -11.53 6.37 10.81
C GLY A 128 -10.38 6.95 11.63
N TYR A 129 -10.72 7.58 12.78
CA TYR A 129 -9.74 8.09 13.73
C TYR A 129 -8.82 6.97 14.24
N ASP A 130 -9.40 5.87 14.72
CA ASP A 130 -8.66 4.74 15.29
C ASP A 130 -7.85 3.98 14.24
N ILE A 131 -8.43 3.80 13.05
CA ILE A 131 -7.76 3.18 11.89
C ILE A 131 -6.50 3.95 11.54
N PHE A 132 -6.59 5.28 11.41
CA PHE A 132 -5.45 6.12 11.07
C PHE A 132 -4.44 6.22 12.20
N ARG A 133 -4.88 6.35 13.45
CA ARG A 133 -4.00 6.33 14.62
C ARG A 133 -3.19 5.03 14.68
N ARG A 134 -3.82 3.87 14.42
CA ARG A 134 -3.13 2.59 14.40
C ARG A 134 -2.11 2.51 13.27
N TRP A 135 -2.47 2.96 12.07
CA TRP A 135 -1.52 3.04 10.95
C TRP A 135 -0.33 3.94 11.26
N TYR A 136 -0.58 5.11 11.86
CA TYR A 136 0.46 6.08 12.20
C TYR A 136 1.43 5.56 13.28
N VAL A 137 0.92 4.89 14.32
CA VAL A 137 1.75 4.33 15.40
C VAL A 137 2.49 3.07 14.96
N ASP A 138 1.81 2.15 14.27
CA ASP A 138 2.41 0.88 13.87
C ASP A 138 3.25 1.00 12.60
N GLY A 139 3.13 2.11 11.85
CA GLY A 139 3.80 2.38 10.58
C GLY A 139 3.28 1.56 9.40
N ARG A 140 2.31 0.66 9.64
CA ARG A 140 1.70 -0.22 8.65
C ARG A 140 0.30 -0.65 9.08
N LEU A 141 -0.54 -0.94 8.10
CA LEU A 141 -1.89 -1.45 8.33
C LEU A 141 -2.24 -2.43 7.20
N TYR A 142 -2.76 -3.60 7.57
CA TYR A 142 -3.18 -4.62 6.63
C TYR A 142 -4.65 -4.97 6.90
N PHE A 143 -5.41 -5.13 5.82
CA PHE A 143 -6.76 -5.68 5.82
C PHE A 143 -6.74 -7.02 5.08
N HIS A 144 -7.56 -7.98 5.50
CA HIS A 144 -7.65 -9.30 4.88
C HIS A 144 -8.72 -9.34 3.78
#